data_AF-A0A915UVR6-F1
#
_entry.id   AF-A0A915UVR6-F1
#
_cell.length_a   1.000
_cell.length_b   1.000
_cell.length_c   1.000
_cell.angle_alpha   90.00
_cell.angle_beta   90.00
_cell.angle_gamma   90.00
#
_symmetry.space_group_name_H-M   'P 1'
#
loop_
_entity.id
_entity.type
_entity.pdbx_description
1 polymer ?
#
loop_
_entity_poly.entity_id
_entity_poly.type
_entity_poly.pdbx_seq_one_letter_code
_entity_poly.pdbx_strand_id
1 'polypeptide(L)' 'MVIAGVLITTKPGQAPFVAAALATSPNLKLVGGDGHEKIAAVVSEETGEALEDWAEALIAQDERILGVFPTFVGDDRA' A
#
# COMPACT_ATOMS: atom_id res chain seq x y z
N MET A 1 -10.35 12.83 5.28
CA MET A 1 -9.63 11.95 4.35
C MET A 1 -8.17 11.98 4.75
N VAL A 2 -7.63 10.82 5.08
CA VAL A 2 -6.22 10.60 5.34
C VAL A 2 -5.54 10.18 4.03
N ILE A 3 -4.40 10.79 3.75
CA ILE A 3 -3.53 10.42 2.65
C ILE A 3 -2.22 9.90 3.23
N ALA A 4 -1.85 8.67 2.87
CA ALA A 4 -0.62 8.05 3.34
C ALA A 4 0.30 7.67 2.18
N GLY A 5 1.57 8.04 2.29
CA GLY A 5 2.62 7.38 1.54
C GLY A 5 2.93 6.05 2.21
N VAL A 6 2.98 4.96 1.46
CA VAL A 6 3.28 3.62 1.98
C VAL A 6 4.36 2.93 1.17
N LEU A 7 5.18 2.15 1.86
CA LEU A 7 6.05 1.15 1.28
C LEU A 7 5.44 -0.23 1.52
N ILE A 8 5.02 -0.90 0.45
CA ILE A 8 4.55 -2.28 0.50
C ILE A 8 5.75 -3.18 0.21
N THR A 9 6.04 -4.10 1.12
CA THR A 9 7.10 -5.09 0.96
C THR A 9 6.50 -6.44 0.61
N THR A 10 7.08 -7.11 -0.38
CA THR A 10 6.65 -8.43 -0.86
C THR A 10 7.72 -9.48 -0.64
N LYS A 11 7.38 -10.75 -0.83
CA LYS A 11 8.37 -11.81 -1.04
C LYS A 11 9.30 -11.41 -2.23
N PRO A 12 10.60 -11.73 -2.17
CA PRO A 12 11.54 -11.47 -3.26
C PRO A 12 11.02 -11.90 -4.65
N GLY A 13 11.13 -11.01 -5.63
CA GLY A 13 10.70 -11.23 -7.01
C GLY A 13 9.19 -11.14 -7.25
N GLN A 14 8.38 -10.91 -6.21
CA GLN A 14 6.91 -10.84 -6.33
C GLN A 14 6.37 -9.44 -6.57
N ALA A 15 7.18 -8.38 -6.38
CA ALA A 15 6.72 -7.00 -6.46
C ALA A 15 5.99 -6.66 -7.78
N PRO A 16 6.43 -7.09 -8.98
CA PRO A 16 5.71 -6.80 -10.22
C PRO A 16 4.30 -7.42 -10.28
N PHE A 17 4.12 -8.62 -9.74
CA PHE A 17 2.84 -9.32 -9.75
C PHE A 17 1.86 -8.74 -8.72
N VAL A 18 2.37 -8.35 -7.56
CA VAL A 18 1.58 -7.65 -6.54
C VAL A 18 1.19 -6.26 -7.05
N ALA A 19 2.11 -5.52 -7.67
CA ALA A 19 1.82 -4.22 -8.27
C ALA A 19 0.74 -4.34 -9.37
N ALA A 20 0.80 -5.34 -10.24
CA ALA A 20 -0.22 -5.56 -11.25
C ALA A 20 -1.61 -5.84 -10.65
N ALA A 21 -1.68 -6.61 -9.56
CA ALA A 21 -2.94 -6.89 -8.85
C ALA A 21 -3.49 -5.64 -8.14
N LEU A 22 -2.61 -4.83 -7.55
CA LEU A 22 -2.96 -3.60 -6.83
C LEU A 22 -3.36 -2.45 -7.75
N ALA A 23 -2.97 -2.47 -9.03
CA ALA A 23 -3.23 -1.39 -9.98
C ALA A 23 -4.73 -1.11 -10.22
N THR A 24 -5.62 -2.03 -9.84
CA THR A 24 -7.08 -1.87 -9.97
C THR A 24 -7.75 -1.27 -8.73
N SER A 25 -7.01 -1.07 -7.62
CA SER A 25 -7.58 -0.52 -6.40
C SER A 25 -7.89 0.98 -6.53
N PRO A 26 -9.13 1.43 -6.26
CA PRO A 26 -9.51 2.83 -6.46
C PRO A 26 -8.93 3.78 -5.42
N ASN A 27 -8.61 3.28 -4.22
CA ASN A 27 -8.05 4.02 -3.09
C ASN A 27 -6.52 4.03 -3.07
N LEU A 28 -5.87 3.40 -4.06
CA LEU A 28 -4.42 3.19 -4.11
C LEU A 28 -3.85 3.69 -5.43
N LYS A 29 -2.77 4.47 -5.34
CA LYS A 29 -1.97 4.89 -6.49
C LYS A 29 -0.56 4.38 -6.35
N LEU A 30 -0.14 3.51 -7.26
CA LEU A 30 1.25 3.06 -7.34
C LEU A 30 2.13 4.20 -7.87
N VAL A 31 3.26 4.47 -7.20
CA VAL A 31 4.19 5.54 -7.59
C VAL A 31 5.54 5.02 -8.07
N GLY A 32 5.90 3.78 -7.76
CA GLY A 32 7.12 3.14 -8.23
C GLY A 32 7.44 1.86 -7.47
N GLY A 33 8.62 1.31 -7.72
CA GLY A 33 9.13 0.13 -7.02
C GLY A 33 10.57 -0.16 -7.42
N ASP A 34 11.20 -1.12 -6.73
CA ASP A 34 12.56 -1.57 -7.03
C ASP A 34 12.61 -2.74 -8.02
N GLY A 35 11.44 -3.22 -8.46
CA GLY A 35 11.30 -4.36 -9.36
C GLY A 35 11.55 -5.71 -8.70
N HIS A 36 11.77 -5.76 -7.39
CA HIS A 36 12.13 -6.98 -6.67
C HIS A 36 11.20 -7.25 -5.47
N GLU A 37 11.23 -6.40 -4.44
CA GLU A 37 10.51 -6.63 -3.19
C GLU A 37 9.76 -5.39 -2.68
N LYS A 38 9.98 -4.21 -3.27
CA LYS A 38 9.44 -2.94 -2.77
C LYS A 38 8.53 -2.29 -3.78
N ILE A 39 7.37 -1.87 -3.30
CA ILE A 39 6.40 -1.08 -4.05
C ILE A 39 6.12 0.18 -3.24
N ALA A 40 6.33 1.35 -3.84
CA ALA A 40 5.93 2.62 -3.28
C ALA A 40 4.53 2.97 -3.79
N ALA A 41 3.64 3.37 -2.89
CA ALA A 41 2.28 3.76 -3.23
C ALA A 41 1.76 4.91 -2.35
N VAL A 42 0.68 5.52 -2.80
CA VAL A 42 -0.12 6.48 -2.04
C VAL A 42 -1.50 5.89 -1.84
N VAL A 43 -2.00 5.92 -0.61
CA VAL A 43 -3.30 5.41 -0.20
C VAL A 43 -4.16 6.57 0.28
N SER A 44 -5.45 6.53 -0.03
CA SER A 44 -6.43 7.49 0.47
C SER A 44 -7.56 6.76 1.19
N GLU A 45 -7.80 7.11 2.45
CA GLU A 45 -8.82 6.52 3.31
C GLU A 45 -9.58 7.59 4.07
N GLU A 46 -10.73 7.23 4.66
CA GLU A 46 -11.55 8.20 5.40
C GLU A 46 -10.88 8.62 6.72
N THR A 47 -10.28 7.67 7.43
CA THR A 47 -9.67 7.83 8.76
C THR A 47 -8.34 7.09 8.86
N GLY A 48 -7.59 7.34 9.95
CA GLY A 48 -6.37 6.57 10.25
C GLY A 48 -6.67 5.10 10.58
N GLU A 49 -7.78 4.84 11.26
CA GLU A 49 -8.25 3.48 11.56
C GLU A 49 -8.57 2.70 10.27
N ALA A 50 -9.25 3.34 9.31
CA ALA A 50 -9.53 2.71 8.01
C ALA A 50 -8.25 2.39 7.22
N LEU A 51 -7.20 3.20 7.37
CA LEU A 51 -5.89 2.94 6.78
C LEU A 51 -5.20 1.72 7.42
N GLU A 52 -5.30 1.58 8.74
CA GLU A 52 -4.78 0.42 9.47
C GLU A 52 -5.53 -0.86 9.06
N ASP A 53 -6.86 -0.83 9.06
CA ASP A 53 -7.71 -1.93 8.61
C ASP A 53 -7.40 -2.36 7.16
N TRP A 54 -7.21 -1.37 6.26
CA TRP A 54 -6.84 -1.63 4.87
C TRP A 54 -5.49 -2.36 4.78
N ALA A 55 -4.48 -1.92 5.55
CA ALA A 55 -3.16 -2.52 5.54
C ALA A 55 -3.19 -3.97 6.06
N GLU A 56 -3.91 -4.22 7.16
CA GLU A 56 -4.08 -5.57 7.71
C GLU A 56 -4.83 -6.49 6.74
N ALA A 57 -5.92 -6.00 6.14
CA ALA A 57 -6.69 -6.75 5.17
C ALA A 57 -5.84 -7.11 3.94
N LEU A 58 -5.01 -6.19 3.46
CA LEU A 58 -4.13 -6.43 2.32
C LEU A 58 -3.11 -7.54 2.60
N ILE A 59 -2.48 -7.53 3.78
CA ILE A 59 -1.52 -8.55 4.20
C ILE A 59 -2.21 -9.92 4.36
N ALA A 60 -3.43 -9.94 4.91
CA ALA A 60 -4.18 -11.18 5.13
C ALA A 60 -4.67 -11.83 3.81
N GLN A 61 -4.96 -11.03 2.78
CA GLN A 61 -5.51 -11.51 1.51
C GLN A 61 -4.45 -11.99 0.52
N ASP A 62 -3.22 -11.50 0.61
CA ASP A 62 -2.15 -11.84 -0.31
C ASP A 62 -0.88 -12.26 0.42
N GLU A 63 -0.63 -13.58 0.49
CA GLU A 63 0.55 -14.16 1.14
C GLU A 63 1.89 -13.73 0.52
N ARG A 64 1.89 -13.05 -0.63
CA ARG A 64 3.08 -12.47 -1.24
C ARG A 64 3.47 -11.17 -0.54
N ILE A 65 2.56 -10.52 0.16
CA ILE A 65 2.80 -9.26 0.88
C ILE A 65 3.29 -9.59 2.29
N LEU A 66 4.42 -8.98 2.67
CA LEU A 66 5.05 -9.18 3.98
C LEU A 66 4.74 -8.05 4.95
N GLY A 67 4.39 -6.87 4.44
CA GLY A 67 4.06 -5.72 5.27
C GLY A 67 3.75 -4.47 4.47
N VAL A 68 3.10 -3.54 5.14
CA VAL A 68 2.76 -2.20 4.66
C VAL A 68 3.32 -1.21 5.69
N PHE A 69 4.19 -0.32 5.24
CA PHE A 69 4.90 0.60 6.11
C PHE A 69 4.57 2.05 5.72
N PRO A 70 3.80 2.79 6.53
CA PRO A 70 3.57 4.20 6.31
C PRO A 70 4.91 4.97 6.34
N THR A 71 5.15 5.78 5.31
CA THR A 71 6.32 6.68 5.21
C THR A 71 5.94 8.14 5.46
N PHE A 72 4.67 8.47 5.26
CA PHE A 72 4.05 9.76 5.58
C PHE A 72 2.55 9.55 5.79
N VAL A 73 1.94 10.32 6.69
CA VAL A 73 0.49 10.36 6.91
C VAL A 73 0.06 11.82 7.05
N GLY A 74 -0.90 12.25 6.25
CA GLY A 74 -1.47 13.60 6.28
C GLY A 74 -3.00 13.56 6.28
N ASP A 75 -3.61 14.63 6.80
CA ASP A 75 -5.06 14.84 6.76
C ASP A 75 -5.35 15.95 5.74
N ASP A 76 -6.16 15.64 4.71
CA ASP A 76 -6.51 16.56 3.62
C ASP A 76 -7.52 17.64 4.05
N ARG A 77 -7.95 17.63 5.32
CA ARG A 77 -8.82 18.67 5.91
C ARG A 77 -8.05 19.85 6.51
N ALA A 78 -6.72 19.80 6.48
CA ALA A 78 -5.82 20.78 7.11
C ALA A 78 -5.50 21.98 6.20
#